data_AF-A0A7C2YV35-F1
#
_entry.id   AF-A0A7C2YV35-F1
#
_cell.length_a   1.000
_cell.length_b   1.000
_cell.length_c   1.000
_cell.angle_alpha   90.00
_cell.angle_beta   90.00
_cell.angle_gamma   90.00
#
_symmetry.space_group_name_H-M   'P 1'
#
loop_
_entity.id
_entity.type
_entity.pdbx_description
1 polymer ?
#
loop_
_entity_poly.entity_id
_entity_poly.type
_entity_poly.pdbx_seq_one_letter_code
_entity_poly.pdbx_strand_id
1 'polypeptide(L)'
;MITEEIEKLILLQKIDLEIYEKEEEIKLFPEKEKKLNEEIELMEKKIKETKNDLKRVQLDRKEKELEIKSYEEEKNNLNKKLDNVKTNKEYEALLIEIANIKKKISEIEEEVLILMEKEEELIKKEKMLQEELNKIKEDILKKIEIERSKVEELK
;
A
#
# COMPACT_ATOMS: atom_id res chain seq x y z
N MET A 1 51.78 36.46 34.21
CA MET A 1 50.59 37.34 34.17
C MET A 1 50.01 37.40 32.76
N ILE A 2 50.66 38.00 31.76
CA ILE A 2 50.11 38.06 30.37
C ILE A 2 49.92 36.67 29.73
N THR A 3 50.81 35.71 29.99
CA THR A 3 50.73 34.35 29.43
C THR A 3 49.56 33.52 29.99
N GLU A 4 49.27 33.60 31.28
CA GLU A 4 48.13 32.90 31.90
C GLU A 4 46.78 33.47 31.44
N GLU A 5 46.71 34.78 31.19
CA GLU A 5 45.51 35.44 30.65
C GLU A 5 45.23 34.99 29.21
N ILE A 6 46.27 34.85 28.39
CA ILE A 6 46.16 34.31 27.02
C ILE A 6 45.73 32.84 27.03
N GLU A 7 46.27 32.01 27.93
CA GLU A 7 45.84 30.61 28.07
C GLU A 7 44.36 30.49 28.47
N LYS A 8 43.88 31.35 29.36
CA LYS A 8 42.46 31.43 29.74
C LYS A 8 41.57 31.86 28.57
N LEU A 9 42.02 32.80 27.75
CA LEU A 9 41.29 33.22 26.54
C LEU A 9 41.21 32.11 25.48
N ILE A 10 42.27 31.33 25.31
CA ILE A 10 42.26 30.15 24.41
C ILE A 10 41.30 29.08 24.94
N LEU A 11 41.28 28.84 26.26
CA LEU A 11 40.33 27.91 26.87
C LEU A 11 38.89 28.38 26.67
N LEU A 12 38.62 29.68 26.89
CA LEU A 12 37.32 30.28 26.68
C LEU A 12 36.86 30.13 25.23
N GLN A 13 37.72 30.45 24.26
CA GLN A 13 37.40 30.29 22.83
C GLN A 13 37.06 28.84 22.46
N LYS A 14 37.74 27.85 23.05
CA LYS A 14 37.41 26.43 22.84
C LYS A 14 36.03 26.09 23.39
N ILE A 15 35.72 26.56 24.60
CA ILE A 15 34.40 26.36 25.22
C ILE A 15 33.31 27.04 24.38
N ASP A 16 33.55 28.26 23.89
CA ASP A 16 32.60 28.98 23.03
C ASP A 16 32.35 28.25 21.70
N LEU A 17 33.39 27.67 21.09
CA LEU A 17 33.27 26.81 19.90
C LEU A 17 32.43 25.55 20.21
N GLU A 18 32.70 24.88 21.33
CA GLU A 18 31.94 23.71 21.75
C GLU A 18 30.46 24.04 22.01
N ILE A 19 30.15 25.20 22.62
CA ILE A 19 28.78 25.67 22.82
C ILE A 19 28.10 25.93 21.47
N TYR A 20 28.77 26.63 20.56
CA TYR A 20 28.23 26.95 19.24
C TYR A 20 27.90 25.68 18.43
N GLU A 21 28.80 24.69 18.40
CA GLU A 21 28.57 23.43 17.72
C GLU A 21 27.36 22.68 18.29
N LYS A 22 27.22 22.67 19.62
CA LYS A 22 26.09 22.04 20.32
C LYS A 22 24.77 22.77 20.02
N GLU A 23 24.76 24.11 20.06
CA GLU A 23 23.58 24.90 19.73
C GLU A 23 23.10 24.67 18.29
N GLU A 24 24.02 24.56 17.33
CA GLU A 24 23.69 24.22 15.95
C GLU A 24 23.11 22.80 15.82
N GLU A 25 23.67 21.82 16.54
CA GLU A 25 23.12 20.46 16.56
C GLU A 25 21.68 20.43 17.12
N ILE A 26 21.41 21.18 18.19
CA ILE A 26 20.06 21.33 18.78
C ILE A 26 19.09 21.97 17.78
N LYS A 27 19.53 22.98 17.03
CA LYS A 27 18.68 23.66 16.02
C LYS A 27 18.37 22.78 14.81
N LEU A 28 19.31 21.92 14.40
CA LEU A 28 19.13 21.05 13.22
C LEU A 28 18.29 19.80 13.51
N PHE A 29 18.21 19.38 14.77
CA PHE A 29 17.49 18.17 15.16
C PHE A 29 16.01 18.15 14.74
N PRO A 30 15.19 19.21 14.95
CA PRO A 30 13.80 19.25 14.49
C PRO A 30 13.63 19.05 12.97
N GLU A 31 14.57 19.55 12.16
CA GLU A 31 14.52 19.35 10.71
C GLU A 31 14.82 17.90 10.32
N LYS A 32 15.75 17.24 11.02
CA LYS A 32 16.02 15.81 10.84
C LYS A 32 14.82 14.97 11.24
N GLU A 33 14.23 15.24 12.41
CA GLU A 33 13.02 14.57 12.90
C GLU A 33 11.87 14.70 11.90
N LYS A 34 11.67 15.91 11.35
CA LYS A 34 10.66 16.16 10.32
C LYS A 34 10.87 15.32 9.06
N LYS A 35 12.09 15.26 8.53
CA LYS A 35 12.41 14.46 7.32
C LYS A 35 12.15 12.96 7.53
N LEU A 36 12.48 12.44 8.72
CA LEU A 36 12.22 11.04 9.07
C LEU A 36 10.71 10.77 9.19
N ASN A 37 9.94 11.70 9.75
CA ASN A 37 8.48 11.58 9.79
C ASN A 37 7.84 11.65 8.40
N GLU A 38 8.35 12.50 7.49
CA GLU A 38 7.90 12.57 6.10
C GLU A 38 8.10 11.23 5.36
N GLU A 39 9.20 10.51 5.63
CA GLU A 39 9.45 9.17 5.06
C GLU A 39 8.39 8.15 5.51
N ILE A 40 8.00 8.20 6.79
CA ILE A 40 6.93 7.37 7.34
C ILE A 40 5.59 7.70 6.67
N GLU A 41 5.25 8.98 6.54
CA GLU A 41 3.99 9.42 5.92
C GLU A 41 3.89 8.98 4.45
N LEU A 42 5.00 9.05 3.70
CA LEU A 42 5.05 8.59 2.31
C LEU A 42 4.79 7.09 2.19
N MET A 43 5.36 6.29 3.10
CA MET A 43 5.12 4.84 3.15
C MET A 43 3.68 4.52 3.54
N GLU A 44 3.12 5.19 4.53
CA GLU A 44 1.71 5.04 4.92
C GLU A 44 0.76 5.39 3.77
N LYS A 45 1.08 6.43 3.01
CA LYS A 45 0.33 6.80 1.80
C LYS A 45 0.35 5.68 0.75
N LYS A 46 1.52 5.08 0.48
CA LYS A 46 1.64 3.94 -0.46
C LYS A 46 0.82 2.72 0.00
N ILE A 47 0.81 2.42 1.30
CA ILE A 47 -0.03 1.35 1.87
C ILE A 47 -1.50 1.68 1.66
N LYS A 48 -1.91 2.91 1.94
CA LYS A 48 -3.30 3.35 1.75
C LYS A 48 -3.75 3.26 0.29
N GLU A 49 -2.90 3.66 -0.65
CA GLU A 49 -3.15 3.51 -2.08
C GLU A 49 -3.30 2.03 -2.47
N THR A 50 -2.39 1.16 -2.01
CA THR A 50 -2.45 -0.29 -2.25
C THR A 50 -3.74 -0.90 -1.69
N LYS A 51 -4.18 -0.50 -0.49
CA LYS A 51 -5.46 -0.92 0.12
C LYS A 51 -6.67 -0.47 -0.70
N ASN A 52 -6.62 0.74 -1.27
CA ASN A 52 -7.71 1.24 -2.10
C ASN A 52 -7.78 0.48 -3.44
N ASP A 53 -6.63 0.18 -4.05
CA ASP A 53 -6.55 -0.64 -5.25
C ASP A 53 -7.06 -2.07 -4.99
N LEU A 54 -6.70 -2.66 -3.84
CA LEU A 54 -7.20 -3.98 -3.42
C LEU A 54 -8.73 -3.98 -3.32
N LYS A 55 -9.32 -2.97 -2.65
CA LYS A 55 -10.77 -2.82 -2.56
C LYS A 55 -11.44 -2.70 -3.93
N ARG A 56 -10.84 -1.95 -4.86
CA ARG A 56 -11.37 -1.82 -6.23
C ARG A 56 -11.38 -3.17 -6.93
N VAL A 57 -10.26 -3.90 -6.91
CA VAL A 57 -10.17 -5.24 -7.53
C VAL A 57 -11.18 -6.23 -6.90
N GLN A 58 -11.39 -6.18 -5.58
CA GLN A 58 -12.37 -7.01 -4.90
C GLN A 58 -13.82 -6.67 -5.29
N LEU A 59 -14.12 -5.40 -5.54
CA LEU A 59 -15.44 -4.97 -6.05
C LEU A 59 -15.63 -5.44 -7.49
N ASP A 60 -14.65 -5.18 -8.36
CA ASP A 60 -14.68 -5.60 -9.76
C ASP A 60 -14.88 -7.12 -9.87
N ARG A 61 -14.16 -7.92 -9.06
CA ARG A 61 -14.35 -9.38 -9.04
C ARG A 61 -15.76 -9.78 -8.65
N LYS A 62 -16.32 -9.17 -7.60
CA LYS A 62 -17.68 -9.47 -7.14
C LYS A 62 -18.74 -9.11 -8.20
N GLU A 63 -18.55 -8.00 -8.91
CA GLU A 63 -19.44 -7.62 -10.01
C GLU A 63 -19.42 -8.67 -11.12
N LYS A 64 -18.22 -9.14 -11.51
CA LYS A 64 -18.07 -10.21 -12.50
C LYS A 64 -18.63 -11.56 -12.05
N GLU A 65 -18.47 -11.92 -10.77
CA GLU A 65 -19.10 -13.11 -10.20
C GLU A 65 -20.64 -13.02 -10.22
N LEU A 66 -21.21 -11.84 -10.01
CA LEU A 66 -22.66 -11.61 -10.15
C LEU A 66 -23.11 -11.69 -11.62
N GLU A 67 -22.29 -11.17 -12.54
CA GLU A 67 -22.54 -11.27 -13.99
C GLU A 67 -22.58 -12.74 -14.43
N ILE A 68 -21.62 -13.57 -14.00
CA ILE A 68 -21.61 -15.02 -14.23
C ILE A 68 -22.93 -15.65 -13.74
N LYS A 69 -23.33 -15.37 -12.49
CA LYS A 69 -24.58 -15.93 -11.93
C LYS A 69 -25.80 -15.55 -12.76
N SER A 70 -25.87 -14.30 -13.24
CA SER A 70 -26.98 -13.85 -14.09
C SER A 70 -27.01 -14.63 -15.41
N TYR A 71 -25.87 -14.85 -16.06
CA TYR A 71 -25.79 -15.66 -17.28
C TYR A 71 -26.08 -17.14 -17.02
N GLU A 72 -25.72 -17.68 -15.86
CA GLU A 72 -26.06 -19.05 -15.48
C GLU A 72 -27.58 -19.23 -15.31
N GLU A 73 -28.25 -18.26 -14.71
CA GLU A 73 -29.71 -18.24 -14.60
C GLU A 73 -30.37 -18.14 -15.99
N GLU A 74 -29.86 -17.28 -16.87
CA GLU A 74 -30.33 -17.16 -18.26
C GLU A 74 -30.16 -18.49 -19.01
N LYS A 75 -28.98 -19.11 -18.94
CA LYS A 75 -28.68 -20.44 -19.49
C LYS A 75 -29.67 -21.49 -18.99
N ASN A 76 -29.95 -21.51 -17.69
CA ASN A 76 -30.90 -22.43 -17.09
C ASN A 76 -32.33 -22.21 -17.60
N ASN A 77 -32.74 -20.96 -17.80
CA ASN A 77 -34.04 -20.64 -18.38
C ASN A 77 -34.15 -21.07 -19.83
N LEU A 78 -33.09 -20.90 -20.63
CA LEU A 78 -33.04 -21.40 -22.01
C LEU A 78 -33.08 -22.93 -22.08
N ASN A 79 -32.36 -23.63 -21.19
CA ASN A 79 -32.43 -25.09 -21.11
C ASN A 79 -33.86 -25.57 -20.83
N LYS A 80 -34.58 -24.94 -19.90
CA LYS A 80 -36.00 -25.25 -19.63
C LYS A 80 -36.90 -24.99 -20.85
N LYS A 81 -36.62 -23.95 -21.64
CA LYS A 81 -37.35 -23.68 -22.89
C LYS A 81 -37.08 -24.77 -23.92
N LEU A 82 -35.81 -25.21 -24.04
CA LEU A 82 -35.37 -26.25 -24.98
C LEU A 82 -36.18 -27.55 -24.80
N ASP A 83 -36.46 -27.94 -23.56
CA ASP A 83 -37.25 -29.14 -23.23
C ASP A 83 -38.70 -29.09 -23.75
N ASN A 84 -39.22 -27.91 -24.05
CA ASN A 84 -40.61 -27.68 -24.45
C ASN A 84 -40.77 -27.38 -25.95
N VAL A 85 -39.68 -27.28 -26.70
CA VAL A 85 -39.71 -26.93 -28.13
C VAL A 85 -40.13 -28.13 -28.98
N LYS A 86 -41.00 -27.86 -29.96
CA LYS A 86 -41.56 -28.89 -30.86
C LYS A 86 -41.01 -28.82 -32.28
N THR A 87 -40.29 -27.75 -32.65
CA THR A 87 -39.75 -27.56 -34.00
C THR A 87 -38.23 -27.61 -33.99
N ASN A 88 -37.64 -28.29 -34.98
CA ASN A 88 -36.17 -28.39 -35.09
C ASN A 88 -35.50 -27.01 -35.24
N LYS A 89 -36.15 -26.05 -35.93
CA LYS A 89 -35.60 -24.70 -36.12
C LYS A 89 -35.47 -23.93 -34.80
N GLU A 90 -36.50 -23.98 -33.95
CA GLU A 90 -36.45 -23.34 -32.63
C GLU A 90 -35.45 -24.05 -31.71
N TYR A 91 -35.32 -25.37 -31.83
CA TYR A 91 -34.36 -26.15 -31.05
C TYR A 91 -32.92 -25.76 -31.40
N GLU A 92 -32.59 -25.70 -32.70
CA GLU A 92 -31.28 -25.24 -33.19
C GLU A 92 -30.96 -23.82 -32.75
N ALA A 93 -31.94 -22.90 -32.82
CA ALA A 93 -31.77 -21.52 -32.39
C ALA A 93 -31.44 -21.42 -30.89
N LEU A 94 -32.17 -22.13 -30.03
CA LEU A 94 -31.91 -22.16 -28.59
C LEU A 94 -30.56 -22.78 -28.24
N LEU A 95 -30.12 -23.81 -28.97
CA LEU A 95 -28.80 -24.40 -28.78
C LEU A 95 -27.68 -23.39 -29.07
N ILE A 96 -27.81 -22.60 -30.14
CA ILE A 96 -26.86 -21.54 -30.48
C ILE A 96 -26.84 -20.47 -29.37
N GLU A 97 -28.00 -20.08 -28.86
CA GLU A 97 -28.12 -19.10 -27.79
C GLU A 97 -27.46 -19.60 -26.49
N ILE A 98 -27.72 -20.84 -26.09
CA ILE A 98 -27.06 -21.49 -24.95
C ILE A 98 -25.54 -21.57 -25.15
N ALA A 99 -25.07 -21.90 -26.35
CA ALA A 99 -23.64 -21.95 -26.66
C ALA A 99 -22.99 -20.57 -26.53
N ASN A 100 -23.66 -19.51 -26.99
CA ASN A 100 -23.18 -18.14 -26.85
C ASN A 100 -23.11 -17.71 -25.38
N ILE A 101 -24.11 -18.04 -24.57
CA ILE A 101 -24.07 -17.74 -23.13
C ILE A 101 -22.94 -18.50 -22.43
N LYS A 102 -22.75 -19.79 -22.74
CA LYS A 102 -21.62 -20.57 -22.20
C LYS A 102 -20.28 -19.94 -22.54
N LYS A 103 -20.13 -19.43 -23.77
CA LYS A 103 -18.92 -18.72 -24.19
C LYS A 103 -18.71 -17.44 -23.38
N LYS A 104 -19.75 -16.61 -23.19
CA LYS A 104 -19.68 -15.40 -22.36
C LYS A 104 -19.30 -15.70 -20.92
N ILE A 105 -19.88 -16.74 -20.32
CA ILE A 105 -19.53 -17.18 -18.96
C ILE A 105 -18.03 -17.51 -18.91
N SER A 106 -17.54 -18.32 -19.86
CA SER A 106 -16.13 -18.69 -19.91
C SER A 106 -15.19 -17.49 -20.09
N GLU A 107 -15.58 -16.49 -20.89
CA GLU A 107 -14.82 -15.25 -21.06
C GLU A 107 -14.73 -14.46 -19.74
N ILE A 108 -15.84 -14.37 -18.99
CA ILE A 108 -15.89 -13.67 -17.70
C ILE A 108 -15.16 -14.46 -16.60
N GLU A 109 -15.20 -15.79 -16.63
CA GLU A 109 -14.44 -16.65 -15.70
C GLU A 109 -12.93 -16.40 -15.84
N GLU A 110 -12.42 -16.22 -17.06
CA GLU A 110 -11.03 -15.86 -17.30
C GLU A 110 -10.70 -14.47 -16.70
N GLU A 111 -11.59 -13.49 -16.89
CA GLU A 111 -11.44 -12.16 -16.25
C GLU A 111 -11.41 -12.25 -14.72
N VAL A 112 -12.28 -13.08 -14.13
CA VAL A 112 -12.31 -13.32 -12.68
C VAL A 112 -10.99 -13.94 -12.20
N LEU A 113 -10.44 -14.90 -12.94
CA LEU A 113 -9.16 -15.52 -12.60
C LEU A 113 -8.02 -14.49 -12.57
N ILE A 114 -7.95 -13.61 -13.58
CA ILE A 114 -6.98 -12.51 -13.64
C ILE A 114 -7.15 -11.55 -12.45
N LEU A 115 -8.40 -11.24 -12.08
CA LEU A 115 -8.69 -10.39 -10.92
C LEU A 115 -8.27 -11.06 -9.60
N MET A 116 -8.42 -12.39 -9.48
CA MET A 116 -7.95 -13.15 -8.32
C MET A 116 -6.43 -13.11 -8.19
N GLU A 117 -5.70 -13.35 -9.28
CA GLU A 117 -4.23 -13.25 -9.29
C GLU A 117 -3.76 -11.86 -8.86
N LYS A 118 -4.38 -10.81 -9.42
CA LYS A 118 -4.10 -9.42 -9.06
C LYS A 118 -4.41 -9.12 -7.59
N GLU A 119 -5.49 -9.69 -7.05
CA GLU A 119 -5.83 -9.55 -5.63
C GLU A 119 -4.74 -10.16 -4.74
N GLU A 120 -4.26 -11.36 -5.07
CA GLU A 120 -3.18 -12.03 -4.34
C GLU A 120 -1.87 -11.22 -4.38
N GLU A 121 -1.52 -10.67 -5.54
CA GLU A 121 -0.35 -9.78 -5.70
C GLU A 121 -0.47 -8.54 -4.82
N LEU A 122 -1.64 -7.89 -4.80
CA LEU A 122 -1.88 -6.71 -3.99
C LEU A 122 -1.85 -7.00 -2.49
N ILE A 123 -2.41 -8.14 -2.05
CA ILE A 123 -2.34 -8.59 -0.65
C ILE A 123 -0.88 -8.82 -0.24
N LYS A 124 -0.09 -9.49 -1.10
CA LYS A 124 1.33 -9.73 -0.83
C LYS A 124 2.11 -8.42 -0.75
N LYS A 125 1.85 -7.49 -1.68
CA LYS A 125 2.46 -6.16 -1.71
C LYS A 125 2.11 -5.34 -0.47
N GLU A 126 0.84 -5.32 -0.07
CA GLU A 126 0.38 -4.65 1.14
C GLU A 126 1.11 -5.17 2.37
N LYS A 127 1.20 -6.50 2.52
CA LYS A 127 1.91 -7.13 3.64
C LYS A 127 3.39 -6.74 3.66
N MET A 128 4.07 -6.80 2.51
CA MET A 128 5.48 -6.39 2.40
C MET A 128 5.69 -4.93 2.81
N LEU A 129 4.85 -4.02 2.30
CA LEU A 129 4.93 -2.59 2.65
C LEU A 129 4.65 -2.35 4.14
N GLN A 130 3.72 -3.11 4.73
CA GLN A 130 3.39 -3.02 6.15
C GLN A 130 4.57 -3.48 7.02
N GLU A 131 5.25 -4.57 6.63
CA GLU A 131 6.46 -5.07 7.31
C GLU A 131 7.63 -4.09 7.18
N GLU A 132 7.82 -3.50 5.99
CA GLU A 132 8.84 -2.48 5.74
C GLU A 132 8.59 -1.22 6.57
N LEU A 133 7.33 -0.75 6.63
CA LEU A 133 6.94 0.39 7.45
C LEU A 133 7.22 0.15 8.94
N ASN A 134 6.92 -1.04 9.46
CA ASN A 134 7.19 -1.36 10.86
C ASN A 134 8.70 -1.30 11.16
N LYS A 135 9.54 -1.86 10.29
CA LYS A 135 11.01 -1.79 10.44
C LYS A 135 11.52 -0.36 10.40
N ILE A 136 11.09 0.41 9.40
CA ILE A 136 11.49 1.81 9.26
C ILE A 136 11.04 2.63 10.48
N LYS A 137 9.80 2.45 10.95
CA LYS A 137 9.31 3.11 12.17
C LYS A 137 10.15 2.76 13.40
N GLU A 138 10.46 1.48 13.62
CA GLU A 138 11.31 1.08 14.74
C GLU A 138 12.71 1.70 14.66
N ASP A 139 13.33 1.71 13.49
CA ASP A 139 14.66 2.27 13.29
C ASP A 139 14.67 3.80 13.44
N ILE A 140 13.64 4.48 12.93
CA ILE A 140 13.48 5.92 13.05
C ILE A 140 13.21 6.31 14.51
N LEU A 141 12.34 5.59 15.22
CA LEU A 141 12.06 5.86 16.63
C LEU A 141 13.32 5.72 17.49
N LYS A 142 14.11 4.66 17.27
CA LYS A 142 15.40 4.48 17.97
C LYS A 142 16.38 5.62 17.66
N LYS A 143 16.48 6.05 16.40
CA LYS A 143 17.36 7.16 16.00
C LYS A 143 16.92 8.48 16.64
N ILE A 144 15.63 8.79 16.61
CA ILE A 144 15.06 9.99 17.22
C ILE A 144 15.27 9.97 18.73
N GLU A 145 15.06 8.83 19.39
CA GLU A 145 15.25 8.70 20.84
C GLU A 145 16.72 8.92 21.25
N ILE A 146 17.67 8.33 20.52
CA ILE A 146 19.11 8.52 20.76
C ILE A 146 19.54 9.97 20.48
N GLU A 147 19.06 10.58 19.40
CA GLU A 147 19.40 11.98 19.08
C GLU A 147 18.73 12.95 20.05
N ARG A 148 17.51 12.67 20.51
CA ARG A 148 16.82 13.47 21.52
C ARG A 148 17.53 13.39 22.88
N SER A 149 17.97 12.21 23.32
CA SER A 149 18.72 12.06 24.58
C SER A 149 20.04 12.82 24.54
N LYS A 150 20.75 12.78 23.41
CA LYS A 150 21.95 13.60 23.20
C LYS A 150 21.63 15.09 23.28
N VAL A 151 20.61 15.56 22.58
CA VAL A 151 20.18 16.97 22.64
C VAL A 151 19.77 17.39 24.05
N GLU A 152 19.17 16.51 24.86
CA GLU A 152 18.85 16.79 26.25
C GLU A 152 20.09 16.84 27.15
N GLU A 153 21.09 16.00 26.93
CA GLU A 153 22.39 16.08 27.62
C GLU A 153 23.20 17.34 27.26
N LEU A 154 22.89 17.98 26.13
CA LEU A 154 23.52 19.20 25.66
C LEU A 154 22.86 20.49 26.18
N LYS A 155 21.68 20.41 26.79
CA LYS A 155 20.94 21.53 27.39
C LYS A 155 21.27 21.71 28.87
#